data_AF-A0A2E0IAP4-F1
#
_entry.id   AF-A0A2E0IAP4-F1
#
_cell.length_a   1.000
_cell.length_b   1.000
_cell.length_c   1.000
_cell.angle_alpha   90.00
_cell.angle_beta   90.00
_cell.angle_gamma   90.00
#
_symmetry.space_group_name_H-M   'P 1'
#
loop_
_entity.id
_entity.type
_entity.pdbx_description
1 polymer ?
#
loop_
_entity_poly.entity_id
_entity_poly.type
_entity_poly.pdbx_seq_one_letter_code
_entity_poly.pdbx_strand_id
1 'polypeptide(L)'
;MAERSPLMSAALLLAPIFCLTALRTILPALDGVLSDDTLSKLLAYGFSLFLGFLMVLKYNVIEDHEYHRSKAIRKLSSSYKLDDKGLWEDSDSIIRDLELKAKSNFKGKNALKSEKLMKGKIGNINNERLDDNSLNDFERNLEIIPDKEIIEENHYEGIKESIFSKFKSRLNKIVDNAALKQMDKSKKNIKPKSYPEIDISPSEDKWNTSGLKKINKVVTCNSCHSLNDGETNYCGACGNYLS
;
A
#
# COMPACT_ATOMS: atom_id res chain seq x y z
N MET A 1 22.85 -2.63 9.27
CA MET A 1 22.85 -1.34 10.00
C MET A 1 24.20 -0.68 9.84
N ALA A 2 24.35 0.17 8.81
CA ALA A 2 25.47 1.10 8.78
C ALA A 2 25.07 2.30 9.66
N GLU A 3 25.59 2.37 10.88
CA GLU A 3 25.35 3.51 11.75
C GLU A 3 25.94 4.76 11.11
N ARG A 4 25.10 5.74 10.81
CA ARG A 4 25.55 7.06 10.38
C ARG A 4 26.15 7.77 11.60
N SER A 5 27.31 8.41 11.41
CA SER A 5 28.02 9.04 12.52
C SER A 5 27.13 10.08 13.24
N PRO A 6 26.97 10.01 14.57
CA PRO A 6 26.11 10.92 15.31
C PRO A 6 26.58 12.38 15.22
N LEU A 7 27.89 12.59 15.03
CA LEU A 7 28.49 13.90 14.80
C LEU A 7 27.95 14.60 13.55
N MET A 8 27.77 13.86 12.46
CA MET A 8 27.21 14.43 11.23
C MET A 8 25.73 14.78 11.38
N SER A 9 24.97 13.99 12.16
CA SER A 9 23.59 14.35 12.49
C SER A 9 23.51 15.61 13.35
N ALA A 10 24.41 15.79 14.32
CA ALA A 10 24.47 17.01 15.14
C ALA A 10 24.88 18.23 14.30
N ALA A 11 25.85 18.07 13.40
CA ALA A 11 26.28 19.12 12.47
C ALA A 11 25.14 19.56 11.56
N LEU A 12 24.34 18.62 11.01
CA LEU A 12 23.17 18.94 10.17
C LEU A 12 22.07 19.70 10.92
N LEU A 13 21.90 19.44 12.22
CA LEU A 13 20.93 20.17 13.05
C LEU A 13 21.36 21.63 13.25
N LEU A 14 22.66 21.86 13.47
CA LEU A 14 23.23 23.18 13.75
C LEU A 14 23.52 23.99 12.48
N ALA A 15 23.70 23.34 11.33
CA ALA A 15 24.02 23.96 10.06
C ALA A 15 23.12 25.16 9.66
N PRO A 16 21.78 25.06 9.69
CA PRO A 16 20.93 26.20 9.31
C PRO A 16 21.00 27.35 10.32
N ILE A 17 21.27 27.07 11.60
CA ILE A 17 21.45 28.11 12.62
C ILE A 17 22.76 28.84 12.36
N PHE A 18 23.83 28.10 12.09
CA PHE A 18 25.13 28.65 11.73
C PHE A 18 25.04 29.52 10.47
N CYS A 19 24.33 29.03 9.43
CA CYS A 19 24.08 29.78 8.21
C CYS A 19 23.34 31.11 8.48
N LEU A 20 22.31 31.09 9.32
CA LEU A 20 21.56 32.29 9.69
C LEU A 20 22.41 33.29 10.49
N THR A 21 23.25 32.81 11.39
CA THR A 21 24.19 33.67 12.13
C THR A 21 25.25 34.29 11.21
N ALA A 22 25.76 33.52 10.23
CA ALA A 22 26.70 34.03 9.24
C ALA A 22 26.04 35.11 8.36
N LEU A 23 24.83 34.86 7.86
CA LEU A 23 24.06 35.84 7.08
C LEU A 23 23.81 37.14 7.86
N ARG A 24 23.55 37.04 9.16
CA ARG A 24 23.41 38.21 10.05
C ARG A 24 24.70 39.03 10.11
N THR A 25 25.86 38.39 10.19
CA THR A 25 27.15 39.11 10.21
C THR A 25 27.49 39.78 8.88
N ILE A 26 27.04 39.20 7.75
CA ILE A 26 27.36 39.71 6.42
C ILE A 26 26.37 40.83 6.02
N LEU A 27 25.10 40.72 6.40
CA LEU A 27 24.03 41.67 6.03
C LEU A 27 23.54 42.46 7.27
N PRO A 28 24.07 43.67 7.53
CA PRO A 28 23.63 44.50 8.66
C PRO A 28 22.16 44.93 8.56
N ALA A 29 21.59 44.98 7.35
CA ALA A 29 20.17 45.24 7.14
C ALA A 29 19.27 44.15 7.75
N LEU A 30 19.70 42.88 7.70
CA LEU A 30 19.00 41.77 8.36
C LEU A 30 19.19 41.83 9.88
N ASP A 31 20.38 42.22 10.33
CA ASP A 31 20.70 42.35 11.76
C ASP A 31 19.73 43.32 12.44
N GLY A 32 19.51 44.49 11.83
CA GLY A 32 18.58 45.52 12.30
C GLY A 32 17.15 45.01 12.43
N VAL A 33 16.56 44.47 11.36
CA VAL A 33 15.17 43.98 11.34
C VAL A 33 14.94 42.84 12.34
N LEU A 34 15.91 41.92 12.47
CA LEU A 34 15.79 40.78 13.38
C LEU A 34 16.16 41.12 14.83
N SER A 35 16.76 42.29 15.08
CA SER A 35 17.11 42.76 16.42
C SER A 35 15.99 43.56 17.10
N ASP A 36 15.11 44.16 16.30
CA ASP A 36 14.06 45.07 16.77
C ASP A 36 13.00 44.31 17.58
N ASP A 37 12.57 43.14 17.08
CA ASP A 37 11.54 42.31 17.70
C ASP A 37 12.09 41.00 18.28
N THR A 38 11.86 40.78 19.58
CA THR A 38 12.20 39.50 20.23
C THR A 38 11.44 38.31 19.64
N LEU A 39 10.21 38.53 19.19
CA LEU A 39 9.37 37.51 18.55
C LEU A 39 9.87 37.15 17.15
N SER A 40 10.30 38.12 16.34
CA SER A 40 10.82 37.85 15.00
C SER A 40 12.12 37.05 15.07
N LYS A 41 12.97 37.37 16.05
CA LYS A 41 14.17 36.59 16.38
C LYS A 41 13.82 35.16 16.77
N LEU A 42 12.88 34.97 17.70
CA LEU A 42 12.47 33.63 18.13
C LEU A 42 11.92 32.81 16.95
N LEU A 43 11.08 33.41 16.10
CA LEU A 43 10.53 32.75 14.91
C LEU A 43 11.61 32.40 13.89
N ALA A 44 12.56 33.29 13.63
CA ALA A 44 13.62 33.05 12.65
C ALA A 44 14.55 31.90 13.09
N TYR A 45 15.01 31.91 14.35
CA TYR A 45 15.80 30.80 14.88
C TYR A 45 14.97 29.52 15.05
N GLY A 46 13.69 29.63 15.41
CA GLY A 46 12.77 28.49 15.48
C GLY A 46 12.54 27.82 14.12
N PHE A 47 12.39 28.61 13.05
CA PHE A 47 12.26 28.09 11.69
C PHE A 47 13.57 27.44 11.22
N SER A 48 14.71 28.06 11.52
CA SER A 48 16.03 27.50 11.23
C SER A 48 16.26 26.15 11.93
N LEU A 49 15.94 26.07 13.23
CA LEU A 49 15.97 24.83 14.01
C LEU A 49 15.02 23.77 13.43
N PHE A 50 13.80 24.16 13.03
CA PHE A 50 12.83 23.27 12.41
C PHE A 50 13.36 22.69 11.10
N LEU A 51 14.02 23.51 10.28
CA LEU A 51 14.64 23.05 9.04
C LEU A 51 15.79 22.07 9.31
N GLY A 52 16.62 22.34 10.31
CA GLY A 52 17.68 21.43 10.76
C GLY A 52 17.13 20.10 11.25
N PHE A 53 16.02 20.14 12.01
CA PHE A 53 15.31 18.94 12.47
C PHE A 53 14.79 18.10 11.30
N LEU A 54 14.17 18.74 10.28
CA LEU A 54 13.74 18.03 9.07
C LEU A 54 14.91 17.37 8.32
N MET A 55 16.06 18.03 8.24
CA MET A 55 17.27 17.45 7.64
C MET A 55 17.74 16.23 8.42
N VAL A 56 17.75 16.28 9.75
CA VAL A 56 18.12 15.14 10.61
C VAL A 56 17.16 13.98 10.44
N LEU A 57 15.85 14.23 10.42
CA LEU A 57 14.86 13.18 10.18
C LEU A 57 15.15 12.46 8.86
N LYS A 58 15.38 13.22 7.79
CA LYS A 58 15.69 12.65 6.46
C LYS A 58 17.04 11.94 6.43
N TYR A 59 18.05 12.47 7.12
CA TYR A 59 19.38 11.87 7.23
C TYR A 59 19.36 10.55 8.01
N ASN A 60 18.50 10.42 9.02
CA ASN A 60 18.41 9.21 9.82
C ASN A 60 17.57 8.10 9.16
N VAL A 61 16.87 8.39 8.06
CA VAL A 61 16.21 7.34 7.26
C VAL A 61 17.27 6.62 6.42
N ILE A 62 17.57 5.40 6.82
CA ILE A 62 18.43 4.48 6.08
C ILE A 62 17.52 3.48 5.36
N GLU A 63 17.51 3.53 4.04
CA GLU A 63 16.86 2.52 3.21
C GLU A 63 17.80 1.31 3.05
N ASP A 64 17.87 0.48 4.08
CA ASP A 64 18.61 -0.79 4.01
C ASP A 64 17.93 -1.78 3.05
N HIS A 65 18.64 -2.82 2.61
CA HIS A 65 18.05 -3.89 1.81
C HIS A 65 16.83 -4.54 2.51
N GLU A 66 16.89 -4.67 3.84
CA GLU A 66 15.76 -5.14 4.65
C GLU A 66 14.57 -4.19 4.61
N TYR A 67 14.80 -2.88 4.50
CA TYR A 67 13.74 -1.89 4.33
C TYR A 67 13.03 -2.09 2.99
N HIS A 68 13.76 -2.31 1.90
CA HIS A 68 13.14 -2.59 0.59
C HIS A 68 12.38 -3.92 0.59
N ARG A 69 12.94 -4.97 1.18
CA ARG A 69 12.25 -6.26 1.34
C ARG A 69 10.97 -6.10 2.15
N SER A 70 11.03 -5.43 3.29
CA SER A 70 9.88 -5.19 4.16
C SER A 70 8.83 -4.31 3.47
N LYS A 71 9.26 -3.31 2.69
CA LYS A 71 8.37 -2.45 1.89
C LYS A 71 7.63 -3.24 0.81
N ALA A 72 8.30 -4.18 0.15
CA ALA A 72 7.68 -5.09 -0.80
C ALA A 72 6.65 -6.02 -0.12
N ILE A 73 7.01 -6.63 1.01
CA ILE A 73 6.10 -7.48 1.81
C ILE A 73 4.89 -6.66 2.29
N ARG A 74 5.11 -5.43 2.77
CA ARG A 74 4.03 -4.54 3.22
C ARG A 74 3.10 -4.12 2.09
N LYS A 75 3.56 -4.07 0.84
CA LYS A 75 2.70 -3.86 -0.33
C LYS A 75 1.72 -5.03 -0.52
N LEU A 76 2.11 -6.24 -0.16
CA LEU A 76 1.31 -7.47 -0.25
C LEU A 76 0.50 -7.77 1.02
N SER A 77 0.67 -7.02 2.11
CA SER A 77 0.01 -7.30 3.39
C SER A 77 -1.52 -7.30 3.33
N SER A 78 -2.10 -6.61 2.35
CA SER A 78 -3.56 -6.65 2.13
C SER A 78 -4.01 -8.00 1.61
N SER A 79 -3.24 -8.62 0.71
CA SER A 79 -3.56 -9.95 0.17
C SER A 79 -3.42 -11.01 1.26
N TYR A 80 -2.33 -10.97 2.03
CA TYR A 80 -2.15 -11.87 3.18
C TYR A 80 -3.26 -11.71 4.22
N LYS A 81 -3.69 -10.48 4.50
CA LYS A 81 -4.81 -10.25 5.43
C LYS A 81 -6.15 -10.79 4.91
N LEU A 82 -6.32 -10.94 3.60
CA LEU A 82 -7.51 -11.57 3.02
C LEU A 82 -7.37 -13.09 3.00
N ASP A 83 -6.17 -13.59 2.73
CA ASP A 83 -5.79 -15.00 2.82
C ASP A 83 -6.07 -15.56 4.22
N ASP A 84 -5.55 -14.88 5.26
CA ASP A 84 -5.78 -15.20 6.67
C ASP A 84 -7.27 -15.15 7.09
N LYS A 85 -8.11 -14.47 6.32
CA LYS A 85 -9.57 -14.39 6.55
C LYS A 85 -10.33 -15.51 5.87
N GLY A 86 -9.65 -16.49 5.27
CA GLY A 86 -10.27 -17.59 4.55
C GLY A 86 -10.77 -17.21 3.16
N LEU A 87 -10.12 -16.25 2.47
CA LEU A 87 -10.49 -15.87 1.10
C LEU A 87 -10.64 -17.08 0.15
N TRP A 88 -9.80 -18.10 0.35
CA TRP A 88 -9.79 -19.30 -0.47
C TRP A 88 -10.70 -20.41 0.04
N GLU A 89 -10.87 -20.51 1.36
CA GLU A 89 -11.75 -21.51 1.98
C GLU A 89 -13.22 -21.19 1.68
N ASP A 90 -13.57 -19.90 1.65
CA ASP A 90 -14.92 -19.40 1.45
C ASP A 90 -15.13 -18.75 0.06
N SER A 91 -14.43 -19.24 -0.97
CA SER A 91 -14.40 -18.61 -2.31
C SER A 91 -15.79 -18.34 -2.88
N ASP A 92 -16.69 -19.32 -2.78
CA ASP A 92 -18.03 -19.23 -3.37
C ASP A 92 -18.91 -18.19 -2.68
N SER A 93 -18.73 -18.02 -1.36
CA SER A 93 -19.47 -17.01 -0.60
C SER A 93 -18.99 -15.59 -0.92
N ILE A 94 -17.68 -15.44 -1.09
CA ILE A 94 -17.04 -14.16 -1.40
C ILE A 94 -17.35 -13.76 -2.84
N ILE A 95 -17.31 -14.70 -3.79
CA ILE A 95 -17.73 -14.46 -5.18
C ILE A 95 -19.18 -13.98 -5.21
N ARG A 96 -20.09 -14.64 -4.48
CA ARG A 96 -21.50 -14.20 -4.38
C ARG A 96 -21.63 -12.79 -3.80
N ASP A 97 -20.91 -12.46 -2.73
CA ASP A 97 -20.92 -11.09 -2.17
C ASP A 97 -20.37 -10.05 -3.17
N LEU A 98 -19.29 -10.40 -3.88
CA LEU A 98 -18.72 -9.55 -4.92
C LEU A 98 -19.68 -9.34 -6.10
N GLU A 99 -20.41 -10.38 -6.52
CA GLU A 99 -21.44 -10.28 -7.55
C GLU A 99 -22.61 -9.40 -7.11
N LEU A 100 -23.10 -9.60 -5.88
CA LEU A 100 -24.16 -8.76 -5.31
C LEU A 100 -23.71 -7.30 -5.25
N LYS A 101 -22.46 -7.06 -4.85
CA LYS A 101 -21.87 -5.73 -4.80
C LYS A 101 -21.67 -5.12 -6.18
N ALA A 102 -21.25 -5.89 -7.17
CA ALA A 102 -21.13 -5.43 -8.56
C ALA A 102 -22.50 -5.06 -9.16
N LYS A 103 -23.55 -5.82 -8.83
CA LYS A 103 -24.94 -5.56 -9.23
C LYS A 103 -25.59 -4.45 -8.41
N SER A 104 -25.02 -4.08 -7.25
CA SER A 104 -25.58 -3.04 -6.38
C SER A 104 -25.38 -1.65 -6.99
N ASN A 105 -26.44 -0.83 -6.95
CA ASN A 105 -26.36 0.55 -7.39
C ASN A 105 -25.65 1.40 -6.33
N PHE A 106 -24.37 1.66 -6.52
CA PHE A 106 -23.63 2.62 -5.69
C PHE A 106 -24.23 4.03 -5.89
N LYS A 107 -24.46 4.77 -4.80
CA LYS A 107 -24.87 6.19 -4.85
C LYS A 107 -23.76 7.10 -4.31
N GLY A 108 -23.72 8.33 -4.81
CA GLY A 108 -22.80 9.37 -4.33
C GLY A 108 -21.32 9.13 -4.69
N LYS A 109 -20.41 9.44 -3.76
CA LYS A 109 -18.95 9.37 -3.98
C LYS A 109 -18.45 7.97 -4.33
N ASN A 110 -19.12 6.92 -3.83
CA ASN A 110 -18.77 5.53 -4.10
C ASN A 110 -19.13 5.11 -5.53
N ALA A 111 -20.18 5.69 -6.11
CA ALA A 111 -20.58 5.49 -7.50
C ALA A 111 -19.53 6.04 -8.47
N LEU A 112 -19.08 7.27 -8.23
CA LEU A 112 -18.02 7.89 -9.04
C LEU A 112 -16.71 7.10 -8.94
N LYS A 113 -16.43 6.51 -7.77
CA LYS A 113 -15.25 5.66 -7.59
C LYS A 113 -15.40 4.33 -8.34
N SER A 114 -16.55 3.65 -8.24
CA SER A 114 -16.78 2.39 -8.95
C SER A 114 -16.78 2.59 -10.46
N GLU A 115 -17.39 3.68 -10.95
CA GLU A 115 -17.37 4.05 -12.36
C GLU A 115 -15.95 4.28 -12.88
N LYS A 116 -15.12 5.02 -12.12
CA LYS A 116 -13.70 5.21 -12.46
C LYS A 116 -12.91 3.90 -12.48
N LEU A 117 -13.22 2.95 -11.60
CA LEU A 117 -12.58 1.65 -11.58
C LEU A 117 -13.04 0.76 -12.75
N MET A 118 -14.33 0.78 -13.08
CA MET A 118 -14.91 0.07 -14.24
C MET A 118 -14.36 0.61 -15.57
N LYS A 119 -14.12 1.92 -15.66
CA LYS A 119 -13.50 2.58 -16.81
C LYS A 119 -11.96 2.48 -16.84
N GLY A 120 -11.35 1.94 -15.78
CA GLY A 120 -9.89 1.80 -15.68
C GLY A 120 -9.34 0.71 -16.60
N LYS A 121 -8.09 0.86 -17.05
CA LYS A 121 -7.36 -0.19 -17.78
C LYS A 121 -7.01 -1.33 -16.81
N ILE A 122 -7.03 -2.58 -17.28
CA ILE A 122 -6.63 -3.78 -16.51
C ILE A 122 -5.23 -3.60 -15.90
N GLY A 123 -4.33 -2.91 -16.61
CA GLY A 123 -2.99 -2.59 -16.13
C GLY A 123 -2.93 -1.79 -14.83
N ASN A 124 -3.90 -0.90 -14.63
CA ASN A 124 -3.98 -0.10 -13.42
C ASN A 124 -4.33 -0.96 -12.20
N ILE A 125 -4.98 -2.11 -12.39
CA ILE A 125 -5.34 -3.06 -11.33
C ILE A 125 -4.08 -3.83 -10.88
N ASN A 126 -3.23 -4.22 -11.83
CA ASN A 126 -1.97 -4.90 -11.55
C ASN A 126 -0.85 -3.95 -11.07
N ASN A 127 -1.10 -2.63 -11.07
CA ASN A 127 -0.06 -1.60 -10.96
C ASN A 127 1.15 -1.94 -11.85
N GLU A 128 0.87 -2.42 -13.07
CA GLU A 128 1.94 -2.64 -14.03
C GLU A 128 2.59 -1.28 -14.32
N ARG A 129 3.92 -1.26 -14.39
CA ARG A 129 4.62 -0.07 -14.85
C ARG A 129 4.09 0.17 -16.26
N LEU A 130 3.40 1.29 -16.45
CA LEU A 130 3.03 1.73 -17.79
C LEU A 130 4.36 1.92 -18.52
N ASP A 131 4.62 1.06 -19.50
CA ASP A 131 5.73 1.25 -20.44
C ASP A 131 5.34 2.39 -21.38
N ASP A 132 5.35 3.62 -20.87
CA ASP A 132 5.29 4.82 -21.69
C ASP A 132 6.66 5.02 -22.36
N ASN A 133 6.92 4.21 -23.39
CA ASN A 133 7.77 4.62 -24.50
C ASN A 133 6.92 5.41 -25.51
N SER A 134 6.21 6.44 -25.04
CA SER A 134 5.64 7.46 -25.92
C SER A 134 6.53 8.70 -25.82
N LEU A 135 7.12 9.06 -26.97
CA LEU A 135 8.09 10.12 -27.23
C LEU A 135 7.57 11.55 -26.95
N ASN A 136 7.03 11.82 -25.76
CA ASN A 136 6.41 13.11 -25.43
C ASN A 136 7.09 13.84 -24.25
N ASP A 137 8.27 13.39 -23.81
CA ASP A 137 8.99 14.05 -22.71
C ASP A 137 9.87 15.24 -23.16
N PHE A 138 9.93 15.53 -24.46
CA PHE A 138 10.64 16.69 -25.00
C PHE A 138 9.76 17.95 -25.13
N GLU A 139 8.43 17.79 -25.19
CA GLU A 139 7.52 18.89 -25.51
C GLU A 139 7.06 19.69 -24.27
N ARG A 140 7.29 19.17 -23.05
CA ARG A 140 6.95 19.87 -21.80
C ARG A 140 8.00 20.86 -21.28
N ASN A 141 9.17 20.94 -21.92
CA ASN A 141 10.28 21.78 -21.45
C ASN A 141 10.70 22.89 -22.44
N LEU A 142 9.93 23.13 -23.50
CA LEU A 142 10.26 24.16 -24.49
C LEU A 142 9.03 24.98 -24.93
N GLU A 143 8.27 25.50 -23.97
CA GLU A 143 7.35 26.61 -24.25
C GLU A 143 7.96 27.89 -23.67
N ILE A 144 8.98 28.38 -24.38
CA ILE A 144 9.61 29.67 -24.15
C ILE A 144 8.78 30.72 -24.90
N ILE A 145 8.08 31.54 -24.13
CA ILE A 145 7.77 32.98 -24.32
C ILE A 145 7.40 33.45 -25.74
N PRO A 146 6.19 34.03 -25.88
CA PRO A 146 6.09 35.27 -26.63
C PRO A 146 5.53 36.41 -25.78
N ASP A 147 6.22 37.54 -25.83
CA ASP A 147 5.87 38.84 -25.26
C ASP A 147 4.46 39.30 -25.65
N LYS A 148 3.74 39.89 -24.68
CA LYS A 148 2.83 41.03 -24.89
C LYS A 148 2.39 41.67 -23.55
N GLU A 149 2.94 42.86 -23.33
CA GLU A 149 2.38 44.09 -22.73
C GLU A 149 1.23 43.99 -21.70
N ILE A 150 1.57 44.41 -20.48
CA ILE A 150 0.86 45.28 -19.52
C ILE A 150 -0.66 45.43 -19.70
N ILE A 151 -1.44 44.90 -18.75
CA ILE A 151 -2.60 45.55 -18.10
C ILE A 151 -2.57 45.12 -16.61
N GLU A 152 -2.49 46.09 -15.70
CA GLU A 152 -2.71 45.92 -14.27
C GLU A 152 -4.18 45.60 -14.00
N GLU A 153 -4.48 44.47 -13.36
CA GLU A 153 -5.67 44.32 -12.51
C GLU A 153 -5.34 43.40 -11.32
N ASN A 154 -5.60 43.92 -10.12
CA ASN A 154 -5.37 43.28 -8.84
C ASN A 154 -6.31 42.08 -8.62
N HIS A 155 -5.78 40.88 -8.39
CA HIS A 155 -6.51 39.78 -7.76
C HIS A 155 -5.59 39.00 -6.82
N TYR A 156 -5.71 39.29 -5.53
CA TYR A 156 -5.09 38.53 -4.44
C TYR A 156 -6.04 37.40 -4.01
N GLU A 157 -5.94 36.24 -4.66
CA GLU A 157 -6.58 35.01 -4.19
C GLU A 157 -5.65 33.79 -4.33
N GLY A 158 -5.45 33.09 -3.20
CA GLY A 158 -5.47 31.62 -3.22
C GLY A 158 -4.17 30.82 -3.34
N ILE A 159 -3.05 31.18 -2.69
CA ILE A 159 -1.80 30.37 -2.73
C ILE A 159 -1.65 29.39 -1.52
N LYS A 160 -2.67 29.13 -0.69
CA LYS A 160 -2.49 28.30 0.54
C LYS A 160 -3.37 27.05 0.71
N GLU A 161 -3.96 26.48 -0.34
CA GLU A 161 -4.89 25.33 -0.17
C GLU A 161 -4.31 23.93 -0.46
N SER A 162 -3.17 23.80 -1.14
CA SER A 162 -2.70 22.48 -1.63
C SER A 162 -2.05 21.58 -0.56
N ILE A 163 -1.29 22.16 0.38
CA ILE A 163 -0.57 21.39 1.42
C ILE A 163 -1.47 21.14 2.64
N PHE A 164 -2.28 22.13 3.03
CA PHE A 164 -3.21 22.03 4.15
C PHE A 164 -4.42 21.12 3.88
N SER A 165 -4.91 21.03 2.63
CA SER A 165 -6.04 20.15 2.28
C SER A 165 -5.70 18.66 2.46
N LYS A 166 -4.47 18.25 2.14
CA LYS A 166 -3.97 16.88 2.38
C LYS A 166 -3.94 16.56 3.88
N PHE A 167 -3.54 17.51 4.72
CA PHE A 167 -3.53 17.34 6.18
C PHE A 167 -4.95 17.32 6.77
N LYS A 168 -5.84 18.22 6.33
CA LYS A 168 -7.25 18.26 6.72
C LYS A 168 -7.96 16.93 6.43
N SER A 169 -7.69 16.32 5.28
CA SER A 169 -8.26 15.01 4.93
C SER A 169 -7.82 13.88 5.86
N ARG A 170 -6.62 13.98 6.47
CA ARG A 170 -6.12 12.98 7.44
C ARG A 170 -6.73 13.17 8.82
N LEU A 171 -6.92 14.42 9.26
CA LEU A 171 -7.60 14.71 10.52
C LEU A 171 -9.07 14.30 10.49
N ASN A 172 -9.77 14.58 9.38
CA ASN A 172 -11.16 14.15 9.21
C ASN A 172 -11.30 12.63 9.34
N LYS A 173 -10.38 11.83 8.78
CA LYS A 173 -10.37 10.37 8.93
C LYS A 173 -10.20 9.89 10.38
N ILE A 174 -9.44 10.63 11.20
CA ILE A 174 -9.26 10.28 12.62
C ILE A 174 -10.54 10.56 13.40
N VAL A 175 -11.19 11.69 13.14
CA VAL A 175 -12.48 12.06 13.74
C VAL A 175 -13.58 11.09 13.31
N ASP A 176 -13.66 10.77 12.02
CA ASP A 176 -14.62 9.81 11.46
C ASP A 176 -14.43 8.41 12.09
N ASN A 177 -13.18 7.93 12.23
CA ASN A 177 -12.90 6.66 12.90
C ASN A 177 -13.23 6.67 14.40
N ALA A 178 -13.06 7.81 15.08
CA ALA A 178 -13.46 7.95 16.48
C ALA A 178 -14.99 7.92 16.64
N ALA A 179 -15.72 8.53 15.69
CA ALA A 179 -17.19 8.49 15.66
C ALA A 179 -17.71 7.08 15.36
N LEU A 180 -17.14 6.38 14.36
CA LEU A 180 -17.50 4.98 14.05
C LEU A 180 -17.27 4.07 15.26
N LYS A 181 -16.16 4.23 15.98
CA LYS A 181 -15.87 3.45 17.20
C LYS A 181 -16.88 3.70 18.33
N GLN A 182 -17.50 4.87 18.39
CA GLN A 182 -18.58 5.15 19.34
C GLN A 182 -19.90 4.52 18.88
N MET A 183 -20.20 4.52 17.58
CA MET A 183 -21.36 3.83 17.01
C MET A 183 -21.28 2.31 17.16
N ASP A 184 -20.09 1.73 17.06
CA ASP A 184 -19.89 0.29 17.26
C ASP A 184 -20.02 -0.11 18.74
N LYS A 185 -19.65 0.78 19.66
CA LYS A 185 -19.90 0.58 21.10
C LYS A 185 -21.38 0.65 21.44
N SER A 186 -22.17 1.51 20.78
CA SER A 186 -23.61 1.58 21.01
C SER A 186 -24.37 0.41 20.39
N LYS A 187 -23.89 -0.15 19.26
CA LYS A 187 -24.46 -1.36 18.63
C LYS A 187 -24.23 -2.65 19.44
N LYS A 188 -23.17 -2.74 20.25
CA LYS A 188 -22.92 -3.91 21.12
C LYS A 188 -23.98 -4.12 22.22
N ASN A 189 -24.84 -3.14 22.48
CA ASN A 189 -25.96 -3.27 23.43
C ASN A 189 -27.27 -3.76 22.78
N ILE A 190 -27.28 -4.03 21.48
CA ILE A 190 -28.44 -4.55 20.76
C ILE A 190 -28.08 -5.98 20.33
N LYS A 191 -28.64 -6.98 21.04
CA LYS A 191 -28.52 -8.39 20.66
C LYS A 191 -28.98 -8.55 19.19
N PRO A 192 -28.19 -9.21 18.31
CA PRO A 192 -28.67 -9.51 16.97
C PRO A 192 -29.88 -10.46 17.07
N LYS A 193 -30.99 -10.10 16.42
CA LYS A 193 -32.11 -11.04 16.20
C LYS A 193 -31.58 -12.22 15.38
N SER A 194 -31.67 -13.43 15.94
CA SER A 194 -31.42 -14.67 15.22
C SER A 194 -32.50 -14.84 14.14
N TYR A 195 -32.06 -15.09 12.91
CA TYR A 195 -32.95 -15.57 11.85
C TYR A 195 -33.10 -17.09 11.96
N PRO A 196 -34.27 -17.66 11.63
CA PRO A 196 -34.47 -19.10 11.67
C PRO A 196 -33.56 -19.79 10.65
N GLU A 197 -32.88 -20.82 11.15
CA GLU A 197 -32.02 -21.76 10.43
C GLU A 197 -32.86 -22.51 9.39
N ILE A 198 -32.45 -22.48 8.13
CA ILE A 198 -33.04 -23.27 7.05
C ILE A 198 -32.19 -24.53 6.95
N ASP A 199 -32.80 -25.68 7.24
CA ASP A 199 -32.20 -27.00 7.08
C ASP A 199 -31.82 -27.22 5.62
N ILE A 200 -30.52 -27.23 5.34
CA ILE A 200 -29.96 -27.72 4.09
C ILE A 200 -29.28 -29.04 4.45
N SER A 201 -29.83 -30.14 3.91
CA SER A 201 -29.26 -31.48 3.95
C SER A 201 -27.75 -31.46 3.61
N PRO A 202 -26.92 -32.33 4.21
CA PRO A 202 -25.48 -32.30 3.99
C PRO A 202 -25.19 -32.62 2.52
N SER A 203 -24.78 -31.61 1.75
CA SER A 203 -24.21 -31.81 0.43
C SER A 203 -22.83 -32.43 0.63
N GLU A 204 -22.66 -33.62 0.07
CA GLU A 204 -21.45 -34.43 0.11
C GLU A 204 -20.18 -33.60 -0.14
N ASP A 205 -19.22 -33.80 0.77
CA ASP A 205 -17.85 -33.33 0.64
C ASP A 205 -17.25 -33.83 -0.68
N LYS A 206 -17.20 -32.95 -1.69
CA LYS A 206 -16.57 -33.23 -3.01
C LYS A 206 -15.06 -33.48 -2.96
N TRP A 207 -14.48 -33.57 -1.77
CA TRP A 207 -13.05 -33.82 -1.56
C TRP A 207 -12.76 -34.98 -0.60
N ASN A 208 -13.73 -35.85 -0.34
CA ASN A 208 -13.46 -37.11 0.33
C ASN A 208 -13.17 -38.19 -0.73
N THR A 209 -11.91 -38.31 -1.16
CA THR A 209 -11.47 -39.54 -1.84
C THR A 209 -11.37 -40.63 -0.78
N SER A 210 -12.53 -41.22 -0.46
CA SER A 210 -12.64 -42.42 0.35
C SER A 210 -11.62 -43.43 -0.16
N GLY A 211 -10.62 -43.71 0.68
CA GLY A 211 -9.50 -44.59 0.36
C GLY A 211 -10.00 -45.94 -0.12
N LEU A 212 -9.88 -46.18 -1.42
CA LEU A 212 -9.75 -47.51 -1.97
C LEU A 212 -8.44 -48.09 -1.41
N LYS A 213 -8.53 -48.75 -0.26
CA LYS A 213 -7.54 -49.74 0.16
C LYS A 213 -7.61 -50.92 -0.82
N LYS A 214 -7.13 -50.73 -2.06
CA LYS A 214 -6.68 -51.84 -2.88
C LYS A 214 -5.36 -52.29 -2.26
N ILE A 215 -5.42 -53.44 -1.59
CA ILE A 215 -4.24 -54.14 -1.13
C ILE A 215 -3.59 -54.71 -2.40
N ASN A 216 -2.77 -53.93 -3.09
CA ASN A 216 -2.07 -54.39 -4.29
C ASN A 216 -1.15 -55.54 -3.87
N LYS A 217 -1.42 -56.76 -4.34
CA LYS A 217 -0.45 -57.85 -4.26
C LYS A 217 0.73 -57.45 -5.14
N VAL A 218 1.93 -57.35 -4.55
CA VAL A 218 3.15 -57.00 -5.27
C VAL A 218 3.82 -58.29 -5.75
N VAL A 219 4.11 -58.37 -7.05
CA VAL A 219 4.76 -59.53 -7.69
C VAL A 219 6.15 -59.12 -8.16
N THR A 220 7.16 -59.92 -7.83
CA THR A 220 8.55 -59.71 -8.27
C THR A 220 8.78 -60.36 -9.62
N CYS A 221 9.38 -59.63 -10.57
CA CYS A 221 9.79 -60.21 -11.85
C CYS A 221 10.99 -61.16 -11.68
N ASN A 222 10.91 -62.37 -12.23
CA ASN A 222 12.01 -63.34 -12.14
C ASN A 222 13.24 -62.96 -13.00
N SER A 223 13.05 -62.12 -14.03
CA SER A 223 14.14 -61.74 -14.94
C SER A 223 14.95 -60.52 -14.48
N CYS A 224 14.31 -59.55 -13.81
CA CYS A 224 14.96 -58.30 -13.41
C CYS A 224 14.75 -57.92 -11.94
N HIS A 225 14.08 -58.79 -11.16
CA HIS A 225 13.76 -58.59 -9.74
C HIS A 225 13.05 -57.28 -9.38
N SER A 226 12.47 -56.58 -10.35
CA SER A 226 11.69 -55.37 -10.08
C SER A 226 10.32 -55.73 -9.51
N LEU A 227 9.82 -54.88 -8.62
CA LEU A 227 8.49 -54.99 -8.03
C LEU A 227 7.46 -54.40 -8.99
N ASN A 228 6.43 -55.18 -9.33
CA ASN A 228 5.30 -54.72 -10.16
C ASN A 228 3.97 -54.95 -9.42
N ASP A 229 2.96 -54.15 -9.79
CA ASP A 229 1.60 -54.33 -9.31
C ASP A 229 1.00 -55.63 -9.89
N GLY A 230 0.38 -56.46 -9.05
CA GLY A 230 -0.19 -57.76 -9.45
C GLY A 230 -1.39 -57.71 -10.39
N GLU A 231 -1.79 -56.53 -10.86
CA GLU A 231 -2.82 -56.36 -11.90
C GLU A 231 -2.22 -56.34 -13.33
N THR A 232 -0.88 -56.37 -13.48
CA THR A 232 -0.21 -56.38 -14.79
C THR A 232 0.36 -57.76 -15.13
N ASN A 233 0.20 -58.19 -16.39
CA ASN A 233 0.69 -59.48 -16.87
C ASN A 233 2.14 -59.43 -17.39
N TYR A 234 2.74 -58.24 -17.43
CA TYR A 234 4.08 -58.00 -17.91
C TYR A 234 4.80 -57.03 -17.00
N CYS A 235 6.12 -57.18 -16.92
CA CYS A 235 6.97 -56.33 -16.11
C CYS A 235 7.16 -54.96 -16.78
N GLY A 236 6.85 -53.86 -16.08
CA GLY A 236 7.03 -52.51 -16.60
C GLY A 236 8.48 -52.13 -16.90
N ALA A 237 9.44 -52.77 -16.22
CA ALA A 237 10.86 -52.48 -16.40
C ALA A 237 11.54 -53.23 -17.57
N CYS A 238 11.08 -54.44 -17.91
CA CYS A 238 11.77 -55.31 -18.89
C CYS A 238 10.85 -55.92 -19.96
N GLY A 239 9.54 -55.74 -19.85
CA GLY A 239 8.55 -56.23 -20.82
C GLY A 239 8.29 -57.74 -20.79
N ASN A 240 8.99 -58.51 -19.94
CA ASN A 240 8.75 -59.95 -19.81
C ASN A 240 7.45 -60.25 -19.05
N TYR A 241 6.83 -61.38 -19.38
CA TYR A 241 5.64 -61.86 -18.69
C TYR A 241 5.94 -62.22 -17.24
N LEU A 242 5.05 -61.78 -16.33
CA LEU A 242 5.10 -62.13 -14.92
C LEU A 242 4.38 -63.48 -14.77
N SER A 243 5.14 -64.58 -14.67
CA SER A 243 4.63 -65.94 -14.41
C SER A 243 4.55 -66.22 -12.92
#